data_AF-A0A372KJT7-F1
#
_entry.id   AF-A0A372KJT7-F1
#
_cell.length_a   1.000
_cell.length_b   1.000
_cell.length_c   1.000
_cell.angle_alpha   90.00
_cell.angle_beta   90.00
_cell.angle_gamma   90.00
#
_symmetry.space_group_name_H-M   'P 1'
#
loop_
_entity.id
_entity.type
_entity.pdbx_description
1 polymer ?
#
loop_
_entity_poly.entity_id
_entity_poly.type
_entity_poly.pdbx_seq_one_letter_code
_entity_poly.pdbx_strand_id
1 'polypeptide(L)'
;MIQDGAYFGYIRLFPWITLFISSLLLWGSSFIDKVGVFKVIFLICVSISLICILWSFSQRLFYHFQTFTYILIALIVLAIIIDLSFIGLVMCVGNEGIYSLISAIYNIIMLLLFLLSCSIYSWYYLPKDQGKQRAFNQRKSKVKKSEWLTNFGVAFGAVKFLSSLLTGTLENVFGVFLGVMITGTLSAVFVDVLYAAVYVRKHPEKNKN
;
A
#
# COMPACT_ATOMS: atom_id res chain seq x y z
N MET A 1 -14.48 -16.63 10.65
CA MET A 1 -14.79 -17.15 9.30
C MET A 1 -15.09 -16.07 8.24
N ILE A 2 -14.78 -14.77 8.46
CA ILE A 2 -14.72 -13.76 7.38
C ILE A 2 -13.25 -13.39 7.05
N GLN A 3 -12.30 -13.84 7.87
CA GLN A 3 -10.87 -13.58 7.66
C GLN A 3 -10.31 -14.39 6.49
N ASP A 4 -10.73 -15.64 6.31
CA ASP A 4 -10.11 -16.54 5.34
C ASP A 4 -10.26 -16.07 3.89
N GLY A 5 -11.43 -15.53 3.50
CA GLY A 5 -11.68 -15.09 2.12
C GLY A 5 -10.89 -13.85 1.69
N ALA A 6 -10.69 -12.88 2.60
CA ALA A 6 -9.91 -11.68 2.30
C ALA A 6 -8.41 -12.00 2.19
N TYR A 7 -7.86 -12.79 3.13
CA TYR A 7 -6.45 -13.22 3.08
C TYR A 7 -6.13 -14.08 1.87
N PHE A 8 -7.07 -14.93 1.43
CA PHE A 8 -6.90 -15.72 0.22
C PHE A 8 -6.76 -14.84 -1.03
N GLY A 9 -7.53 -13.75 -1.10
CA GLY A 9 -7.40 -12.75 -2.16
C GLY A 9 -6.05 -12.04 -2.16
N TYR A 10 -5.55 -11.65 -0.98
CA TYR A 10 -4.23 -11.01 -0.84
C TYR A 10 -3.05 -11.92 -1.22
N ILE A 11 -3.18 -13.23 -1.09
CA ILE A 11 -2.12 -14.17 -1.46
C ILE A 11 -2.20 -14.56 -2.93
N ARG A 12 -3.40 -14.69 -3.49
CA ARG A 12 -3.57 -15.18 -4.87
C ARG A 12 -3.70 -14.09 -5.92
N LEU A 13 -4.23 -12.91 -5.60
CA LEU A 13 -4.47 -11.87 -6.60
C LEU A 13 -3.43 -10.76 -6.52
N PHE A 14 -3.12 -10.28 -5.31
CA PHE A 14 -2.22 -9.15 -5.13
C PHE A 14 -0.82 -9.41 -5.70
N PRO A 15 -0.18 -10.58 -5.50
CA PRO A 15 1.12 -10.85 -6.10
C PRO A 15 1.12 -10.82 -7.62
N TRP A 16 0.02 -11.22 -8.27
CA TRP A 16 -0.10 -11.14 -9.72
C TRP A 16 -0.28 -9.71 -10.20
N ILE A 17 -1.07 -8.90 -9.48
CA ILE A 17 -1.25 -7.47 -9.76
C ILE A 17 0.09 -6.75 -9.60
N THR A 18 0.78 -6.96 -8.47
CA THR A 18 2.11 -6.40 -8.22
C THR A 18 3.09 -6.85 -9.29
N LEU A 19 3.13 -8.14 -9.63
CA LEU A 19 4.02 -8.65 -10.68
C LEU A 19 3.79 -7.91 -12.00
N PHE A 20 2.53 -7.73 -12.40
CA PHE A 20 2.18 -7.03 -13.63
C PHE A 20 2.62 -5.56 -13.60
N ILE A 21 2.29 -4.83 -12.54
CA ILE A 21 2.63 -3.41 -12.39
C ILE A 21 4.15 -3.23 -12.30
N SER A 22 4.83 -3.94 -11.39
CA SER A 22 6.28 -3.86 -11.21
C SER A 22 7.02 -4.23 -12.50
N SER A 23 6.52 -5.19 -13.29
CA SER A 23 7.13 -5.57 -14.57
C SER A 23 6.99 -4.47 -15.63
N LEU A 24 5.83 -3.81 -15.71
CA LEU A 24 5.66 -2.64 -16.57
C LEU A 24 6.57 -1.48 -16.16
N LEU A 25 6.69 -1.23 -14.85
CA LEU A 25 7.55 -0.18 -14.31
C LEU A 25 9.04 -0.50 -14.49
N LEU A 26 9.45 -1.76 -14.35
CA LEU A 26 10.80 -2.21 -14.62
C LEU A 26 11.16 -1.97 -16.10
N TRP A 27 10.25 -2.30 -17.01
CA TRP A 27 10.42 -2.01 -18.43
C TRP A 27 10.48 -0.50 -18.70
N GLY A 28 9.54 0.28 -18.17
CA GLY A 28 9.51 1.75 -18.32
C GLY A 28 10.76 2.44 -17.75
N SER A 29 11.22 2.00 -16.58
CA SER A 29 12.44 2.51 -15.95
C SER A 29 13.68 2.28 -16.80
N SER A 30 13.70 1.28 -17.69
CA SER A 30 14.87 1.04 -18.54
C SER A 30 15.13 2.16 -19.56
N PHE A 31 14.15 3.02 -19.83
CA PHE A 31 14.30 4.19 -20.70
C PHE A 31 14.58 5.48 -19.93
N ILE A 32 14.07 5.58 -18.70
CA ILE A 32 14.05 6.83 -17.92
C ILE A 32 15.19 6.85 -16.89
N ASP A 33 15.50 5.69 -16.30
CA ASP A 33 16.47 5.53 -15.22
C ASP A 33 17.88 5.23 -15.74
N LYS A 34 18.69 6.29 -15.88
CA LYS A 34 20.09 6.19 -16.31
C LYS A 34 21.05 5.68 -15.23
N VAL A 35 20.69 5.82 -13.95
CA VAL A 35 21.55 5.44 -12.81
C VAL A 35 21.26 3.99 -12.39
N GLY A 36 20.04 3.52 -12.60
CA GLY A 36 19.61 2.15 -12.38
C GLY A 36 19.04 1.87 -10.99
N VAL A 37 18.86 2.89 -10.13
CA VAL A 37 18.36 2.69 -8.76
C VAL A 37 16.91 2.18 -8.76
N PHE A 38 16.03 2.82 -9.53
CA PHE A 38 14.62 2.41 -9.62
C PHE A 38 14.49 1.07 -10.34
N LYS A 39 15.34 0.81 -11.32
CA LYS A 39 15.42 -0.49 -11.99
C LYS A 39 15.71 -1.63 -11.00
N VAL A 40 16.66 -1.43 -10.09
CA VAL A 40 16.98 -2.42 -9.04
C VAL A 40 15.81 -2.59 -8.07
N ILE A 41 15.15 -1.50 -7.66
CA ILE A 41 13.98 -1.55 -6.78
C ILE A 41 12.85 -2.38 -7.42
N PHE A 42 12.50 -2.11 -8.68
CA PHE A 42 11.45 -2.87 -9.37
C PHE A 42 11.83 -4.33 -9.60
N LEU A 43 13.12 -4.62 -9.83
CA LEU A 43 13.59 -6.00 -9.94
C LEU A 43 13.37 -6.76 -8.62
N ILE A 44 13.60 -6.12 -7.48
CA ILE A 44 13.30 -6.69 -6.16
C ILE A 44 11.78 -6.91 -6.01
N CYS A 45 10.95 -5.94 -6.39
CA CYS A 45 9.49 -6.07 -6.34
C CYS A 45 8.96 -7.23 -7.19
N VAL A 46 9.47 -7.39 -8.42
CA VAL A 46 9.17 -8.53 -9.30
C VAL A 46 9.60 -9.84 -8.65
N SER A 47 10.82 -9.88 -8.09
CA SER A 47 11.36 -11.08 -7.43
C SER A 47 10.52 -11.51 -6.24
N ILE A 48 10.14 -10.56 -5.38
CA ILE A 48 9.22 -10.80 -4.25
C ILE A 48 7.90 -11.35 -4.76
N SER A 49 7.32 -10.75 -5.80
CA SER A 49 6.04 -11.17 -6.39
C SER A 49 6.09 -12.61 -6.92
N LEU A 50 7.17 -13.00 -7.59
CA LEU A 50 7.38 -14.38 -8.05
C LEU A 50 7.46 -15.36 -6.88
N ILE A 51 8.23 -15.02 -5.82
CA ILE A 51 8.32 -15.86 -4.62
C ILE A 51 6.94 -16.03 -3.98
N CYS A 52 6.14 -14.97 -3.92
CA CYS A 52 4.78 -15.02 -3.39
C CYS A 52 3.85 -15.91 -4.22
N ILE A 53 3.93 -15.82 -5.55
CA ILE A 53 3.13 -16.65 -6.46
C ILE A 53 3.51 -18.12 -6.32
N LEU A 54 4.81 -18.43 -6.30
CA LEU A 54 5.31 -19.80 -6.09
C LEU A 54 4.85 -20.35 -4.75
N TRP A 55 4.94 -19.53 -3.69
CA TRP A 55 4.44 -19.88 -2.38
C TRP A 55 2.93 -20.12 -2.37
N SER A 56 2.18 -19.37 -3.18
CA SER A 56 0.72 -19.49 -3.33
C SER A 56 0.21 -20.81 -3.91
N PHE A 57 1.05 -21.57 -4.59
CA PHE A 57 0.66 -22.90 -5.06
C PHE A 57 0.58 -23.92 -3.92
N SER A 58 1.32 -23.72 -2.83
CA SER A 58 1.41 -24.70 -1.75
C SER A 58 0.48 -24.35 -0.58
N GLN A 59 -0.77 -24.81 -0.68
CA GLN A 59 -1.78 -24.60 0.36
C GLN A 59 -1.37 -25.16 1.73
N ARG A 60 -0.58 -26.24 1.74
CA ARG A 60 -0.11 -26.91 2.96
C ARG A 60 0.96 -26.09 3.70
N LEU A 61 1.78 -25.31 2.98
CA LEU A 61 2.82 -24.48 3.58
C LEU A 61 2.23 -23.27 4.32
N PHE A 62 1.08 -22.76 3.89
CA PHE A 62 0.40 -21.65 4.55
C PHE A 62 0.05 -21.94 6.00
N TYR A 63 -0.57 -23.09 6.24
CA TYR A 63 -0.98 -23.49 7.59
C TYR A 63 0.21 -23.81 8.49
N HIS A 64 1.32 -24.28 7.92
CA HIS A 64 2.50 -24.60 8.72
C HIS A 64 3.37 -23.37 9.04
N PHE A 65 3.48 -22.43 8.11
CA PHE A 65 4.32 -21.22 8.22
C PHE A 65 3.48 -19.94 8.13
N GLN A 66 2.48 -19.80 9.01
CA GLN A 66 1.55 -18.67 8.98
C GLN A 66 2.25 -17.32 9.18
N THR A 67 3.19 -17.21 10.13
CA THR A 67 3.94 -15.96 10.35
C THR A 67 4.71 -15.53 9.10
N PHE A 68 5.38 -16.47 8.42
CA PHE A 68 6.12 -16.20 7.19
C PHE A 68 5.18 -15.71 6.08
N THR A 69 4.01 -16.34 5.98
CA THR A 69 2.98 -15.95 5.02
C THR A 69 2.51 -14.50 5.23
N TYR A 70 2.24 -14.09 6.47
CA TYR A 70 1.85 -12.71 6.74
C TYR A 70 2.98 -11.70 6.43
N ILE A 71 4.23 -12.04 6.73
CA ILE A 71 5.38 -11.20 6.34
C ILE A 71 5.46 -11.05 4.82
N LEU A 72 5.22 -12.13 4.08
CA LEU A 72 5.24 -12.16 2.63
C LEU A 72 4.13 -11.28 2.03
N ILE A 73 2.93 -11.31 2.62
CA ILE A 73 1.84 -10.38 2.25
C ILE A 73 2.23 -8.93 2.57
N ALA A 74 2.86 -8.65 3.72
CA ALA A 74 3.29 -7.30 4.07
C ALA A 74 4.30 -6.75 3.05
N LEU A 75 5.23 -7.58 2.58
CA LEU A 75 6.18 -7.24 1.52
C LEU A 75 5.47 -6.91 0.18
N ILE A 76 4.41 -7.64 -0.18
CA ILE A 76 3.62 -7.35 -1.38
C ILE A 76 2.88 -6.02 -1.27
N VAL A 77 2.26 -5.75 -0.12
CA VAL A 77 1.60 -4.46 0.12
C VAL A 77 2.62 -3.32 0.03
N LEU A 78 3.81 -3.50 0.59
CA LEU A 78 4.89 -2.53 0.48
C LEU A 78 5.35 -2.32 -0.97
N ALA A 79 5.48 -3.40 -1.75
CA ALA A 79 5.82 -3.31 -3.18
C ALA A 79 4.77 -2.51 -3.97
N ILE A 80 3.47 -2.73 -3.71
CA ILE A 80 2.39 -1.95 -4.34
C ILE A 80 2.49 -0.46 -3.98
N ILE A 81 2.80 -0.15 -2.71
CA ILE A 81 3.00 1.24 -2.27
C ILE A 81 4.14 1.87 -3.05
N ILE A 82 5.27 1.18 -3.20
CA ILE A 82 6.43 1.66 -3.96
C ILE A 82 6.06 1.90 -5.43
N ASP A 83 5.44 0.91 -6.08
CA ASP A 83 5.07 0.97 -7.51
C ASP A 83 4.15 2.15 -7.80
N LEU A 84 3.06 2.28 -7.04
CA LEU A 84 2.09 3.36 -7.22
C LEU A 84 2.66 4.73 -6.82
N SER A 85 3.52 4.78 -5.80
CA SER A 85 4.21 6.02 -5.42
C SER A 85 5.16 6.49 -6.50
N PHE A 86 5.81 5.56 -7.21
CA PHE A 86 6.67 5.88 -8.35
C PHE A 86 5.88 6.37 -9.56
N ILE A 87 4.69 5.81 -9.83
CA ILE A 87 3.79 6.35 -10.86
C ILE A 87 3.44 7.81 -10.52
N GLY A 88 3.08 8.09 -9.26
CA GLY A 88 2.84 9.46 -8.79
C GLY A 88 4.07 10.36 -8.90
N LEU A 89 5.27 9.82 -8.66
CA LEU A 89 6.54 10.53 -8.82
C LEU A 89 6.78 10.93 -10.28
N VAL A 90 6.64 9.99 -11.22
CA VAL A 90 6.85 10.26 -12.66
C VAL A 90 5.90 11.35 -13.15
N MET A 91 4.63 11.30 -12.73
CA MET A 91 3.65 12.36 -13.03
C MET A 91 3.99 13.69 -12.36
N CYS A 92 4.51 13.67 -11.13
CA CYS A 92 4.89 14.88 -10.38
C CYS A 92 6.10 15.60 -10.99
N VAL A 93 7.06 14.82 -11.49
CA VAL A 93 8.36 15.32 -11.95
C VAL A 93 8.32 15.67 -13.44
N GLY A 94 7.54 14.94 -14.23
CA GLY A 94 7.38 15.16 -15.66
C GLY A 94 8.73 15.27 -16.37
N ASN A 95 8.98 16.44 -16.96
CA ASN A 95 10.16 16.67 -17.80
C ASN A 95 11.45 16.97 -17.01
N GLU A 96 11.38 17.22 -15.70
CA GLU A 96 12.57 17.50 -14.89
C GLU A 96 13.42 16.25 -14.62
N GLY A 97 12.86 15.07 -14.84
CA GLY A 97 13.54 13.79 -14.69
C GLY A 97 13.60 13.26 -13.25
N ILE A 98 13.56 11.93 -13.13
CA ILE A 98 13.36 11.20 -11.86
C ILE A 98 14.47 11.36 -10.80
N TYR A 99 15.55 12.07 -11.12
CA TYR A 99 16.66 12.41 -10.21
C TYR A 99 16.72 13.93 -9.90
N SER A 100 15.71 14.70 -10.28
CA SER A 100 15.58 16.13 -9.94
C SER A 100 15.47 16.35 -8.42
N LEU A 101 15.76 17.57 -7.98
CA LEU A 101 15.49 18.03 -6.62
C LEU A 101 14.01 17.83 -6.23
N ILE A 102 13.08 18.03 -7.18
CA ILE A 102 11.64 17.81 -6.95
C ILE A 102 11.36 16.33 -6.65
N SER A 103 12.05 15.41 -7.34
CA SER A 103 11.93 13.98 -7.07
C SER A 103 12.41 13.63 -5.65
N ALA A 104 13.54 14.19 -5.23
CA ALA A 104 14.06 13.97 -3.88
C ALA A 104 13.08 14.48 -2.81
N ILE A 105 12.54 15.69 -2.99
CA ILE A 105 11.53 16.28 -2.09
C ILE A 105 10.28 15.40 -2.03
N TYR A 106 9.75 14.97 -3.18
CA TYR A 106 8.60 14.09 -3.26
C TYR A 106 8.83 12.79 -2.49
N ASN A 107 9.95 12.10 -2.73
CA ASN A 107 10.27 10.84 -2.05
C ASN A 107 10.39 11.02 -0.53
N ILE A 108 11.01 12.12 -0.07
CA ILE A 108 11.11 12.43 1.37
C ILE A 108 9.73 12.64 1.98
N ILE A 109 8.85 13.41 1.32
CA ILE A 109 7.49 13.66 1.80
C ILE A 109 6.68 12.37 1.86
N MET A 110 6.74 11.53 0.82
CA MET A 110 6.02 10.25 0.79
C MET A 110 6.54 9.29 1.85
N LEU A 111 7.85 9.24 2.08
CA LEU A 111 8.43 8.43 3.14
C LEU A 111 7.97 8.90 4.53
N LEU A 112 7.99 10.22 4.78
CA LEU A 112 7.52 10.78 6.05
C LEU A 112 6.03 10.50 6.26
N LEU A 113 5.21 10.68 5.22
CA LEU A 113 3.79 10.37 5.24
C LEU A 113 3.53 8.89 5.53
N PHE A 114 4.31 7.98 4.92
CA PHE A 114 4.23 6.55 5.17
C PHE A 114 4.53 6.23 6.64
N LEU A 115 5.61 6.78 7.20
CA LEU A 115 6.01 6.56 8.59
C LEU A 115 5.00 7.13 9.59
N LEU A 116 4.48 8.34 9.33
CA LEU A 116 3.44 8.96 10.15
C LEU A 116 2.15 8.15 10.11
N SER A 117 1.72 7.73 8.91
CA SER A 117 0.53 6.90 8.73
C SER A 117 0.68 5.57 9.46
N CYS A 118 1.81 4.88 9.29
CA CYS A 118 2.11 3.64 9.99
C CYS A 118 2.09 3.82 11.52
N SER A 119 2.64 4.93 12.03
CA SER A 119 2.63 5.25 13.46
C SER A 119 1.21 5.47 13.98
N ILE A 120 0.39 6.26 13.28
CA ILE A 120 -1.01 6.54 13.63
C ILE A 120 -1.83 5.25 13.64
N TYR A 121 -1.72 4.42 12.58
CA TYR A 121 -2.46 3.16 12.50
C TYR A 121 -2.01 2.15 13.56
N SER A 122 -0.71 2.09 13.83
CA SER A 122 -0.17 1.21 14.89
C SER A 122 -0.70 1.60 16.25
N TRP A 123 -0.81 2.91 16.52
CA TRP A 123 -1.42 3.43 17.74
C TRP A 123 -2.91 3.09 17.84
N TYR A 124 -3.65 3.20 16.73
CA TYR A 124 -5.07 2.82 16.68
C TYR A 124 -5.29 1.31 16.88
N TYR A 125 -4.32 0.47 16.51
CA TYR A 125 -4.37 -0.98 16.71
C TYR A 125 -4.02 -1.44 18.13
N LEU A 126 -3.60 -0.55 19.04
CA LEU A 126 -3.41 -0.92 20.45
C LEU A 126 -4.75 -1.39 21.08
N PRO A 127 -4.77 -2.52 21.81
CA PRO A 127 -5.99 -3.22 22.15
C PRO A 127 -6.75 -2.52 23.28
N LYS A 128 -7.77 -1.74 22.93
CA LYS A 128 -8.92 -1.49 23.82
C LYS A 128 -10.20 -1.96 23.11
N ASP A 129 -10.60 -3.20 23.44
CA ASP A 129 -11.89 -3.84 23.10
C ASP A 129 -12.24 -4.04 21.61
N GLN A 130 -11.55 -4.98 20.96
CA GLN A 130 -11.77 -5.35 19.56
C GLN A 130 -13.13 -6.03 19.26
N GLY A 131 -13.83 -6.59 20.25
CA GLY A 131 -15.13 -7.25 20.05
C GLY A 131 -16.32 -6.30 19.97
N LYS A 132 -16.39 -5.32 20.88
CA LYS A 132 -17.49 -4.34 20.95
C LYS A 132 -17.34 -3.22 19.92
N GLN A 133 -16.11 -2.83 19.57
CA GLN A 133 -15.88 -1.85 18.50
C GLN A 133 -16.22 -2.38 17.10
N ARG A 134 -16.02 -3.67 16.80
CA ARG A 134 -16.27 -4.23 15.45
C ARG A 134 -17.75 -4.23 15.08
N ALA A 135 -18.64 -4.57 16.02
CA ALA A 135 -20.09 -4.53 15.82
C ALA A 135 -20.65 -3.09 15.78
N PHE A 136 -20.10 -2.18 16.60
CA PHE A 136 -20.49 -0.77 16.59
C PHE A 136 -19.97 -0.02 15.35
N ASN A 137 -18.74 -0.32 14.89
CA ASN A 137 -18.14 0.23 13.68
C ASN A 137 -18.81 -0.31 12.41
N GLN A 138 -19.28 -1.55 12.34
CA GLN A 138 -20.04 -2.01 11.16
C GLN A 138 -21.36 -1.25 10.98
N ARG A 139 -22.06 -0.91 12.09
CA ARG A 139 -23.34 -0.18 12.05
C ARG A 139 -23.17 1.33 11.83
N LYS A 140 -22.18 1.97 12.49
CA LYS A 140 -21.83 3.37 12.24
C LYS A 140 -21.08 3.60 10.92
N SER A 141 -20.26 2.64 10.46
CA SER A 141 -19.50 2.81 9.22
C SER A 141 -20.41 2.83 8.00
N LYS A 142 -21.49 2.05 7.91
CA LYS A 142 -22.37 2.12 6.73
C LYS A 142 -22.99 3.51 6.52
N VAL A 143 -23.43 4.16 7.60
CA VAL A 143 -24.06 5.49 7.56
C VAL A 143 -22.99 6.59 7.42
N LYS A 144 -21.97 6.57 8.27
CA LYS A 144 -20.91 7.59 8.31
C LYS A 144 -19.91 7.47 7.15
N LYS A 145 -19.73 6.30 6.53
CA LYS A 145 -18.91 6.11 5.32
C LYS A 145 -19.58 6.72 4.10
N SER A 146 -20.92 6.77 4.03
CA SER A 146 -21.60 7.51 2.97
C SER A 146 -21.36 9.02 3.14
N GLU A 147 -21.63 9.58 4.32
CA GLU A 147 -21.39 11.01 4.60
C GLU A 147 -19.92 11.40 4.54
N TRP A 148 -18.98 10.54 4.97
CA TRP A 148 -17.54 10.80 4.88
C TRP A 148 -17.04 10.68 3.45
N LEU A 149 -17.50 9.72 2.64
CA LEU A 149 -17.13 9.65 1.21
C LEU A 149 -17.69 10.85 0.45
N THR A 150 -18.88 11.35 0.81
CA THR A 150 -19.47 12.55 0.19
C THR A 150 -18.76 13.82 0.65
N ASN A 151 -18.47 13.99 1.95
CA ASN A 151 -17.75 15.16 2.46
C ASN A 151 -16.26 15.15 2.08
N PHE A 152 -15.63 13.98 2.03
CA PHE A 152 -14.29 13.83 1.48
C PHE A 152 -14.34 14.13 -0.01
N GLY A 153 -15.23 13.52 -0.80
CA GLY A 153 -15.39 13.82 -2.23
C GLY A 153 -15.61 15.31 -2.53
N VAL A 154 -16.42 16.00 -1.73
CA VAL A 154 -16.70 17.45 -1.86
C VAL A 154 -15.52 18.32 -1.43
N ALA A 155 -14.91 18.06 -0.27
CA ALA A 155 -13.72 18.79 0.18
C ALA A 155 -12.52 18.55 -0.76
N PHE A 156 -12.45 17.37 -1.36
CA PHE A 156 -11.40 16.95 -2.27
C PHE A 156 -11.58 17.48 -3.68
N GLY A 157 -12.82 17.59 -4.16
CA GLY A 157 -13.14 18.33 -5.38
C GLY A 157 -12.76 19.82 -5.27
N ALA A 158 -13.01 20.43 -4.11
CA ALA A 158 -12.68 21.83 -3.85
C ALA A 158 -11.16 22.08 -3.76
N VAL A 159 -10.42 21.24 -3.05
CA VAL A 159 -8.94 21.33 -2.98
C VAL A 159 -8.30 21.02 -4.34
N LYS A 160 -8.83 20.06 -5.10
CA LYS A 160 -8.37 19.74 -6.46
C LYS A 160 -8.58 20.89 -7.45
N PHE A 161 -9.72 21.58 -7.36
CA PHE A 161 -9.98 22.76 -8.19
C PHE A 161 -9.03 23.92 -7.84
N LEU A 162 -8.77 24.17 -6.55
CA LEU A 162 -7.84 25.21 -6.12
C LEU A 162 -6.38 24.90 -6.49
N SER A 163 -5.89 23.67 -6.28
CA SER A 163 -4.51 23.31 -6.65
C SER A 163 -4.28 23.31 -8.16
N SER A 164 -5.29 22.96 -8.97
CA SER A 164 -5.21 23.09 -10.43
C SER A 164 -5.12 24.55 -10.91
N LEU A 165 -5.57 25.50 -10.08
CA LEU A 165 -5.56 26.94 -10.38
C LEU A 165 -4.27 27.65 -9.94
N LEU A 166 -3.48 27.05 -9.04
CA LEU A 166 -2.42 27.76 -8.31
C LEU A 166 -0.97 27.39 -8.67
N THR A 167 -0.65 26.18 -9.17
CA THR A 167 0.74 25.69 -9.03
C THR A 167 1.43 24.97 -10.20
N GLY A 168 0.77 24.58 -11.29
CA GLY A 168 1.46 23.91 -12.40
C GLY A 168 0.59 22.90 -13.15
N THR A 169 1.14 22.29 -14.20
CA THR A 169 0.45 21.33 -15.08
C THR A 169 -0.38 20.30 -14.30
N LEU A 170 -1.61 20.06 -14.76
CA LEU A 170 -2.61 19.16 -14.15
C LEU A 170 -1.99 17.82 -13.69
N GLU A 171 -1.09 17.28 -14.51
CA GLU A 171 -0.37 16.03 -14.27
C GLU A 171 0.42 16.02 -12.95
N ASN A 172 1.13 17.10 -12.63
CA ASN A 172 1.95 17.16 -11.42
C ASN A 172 1.10 17.09 -10.15
N VAL A 173 -0.02 17.83 -10.16
CA VAL A 173 -0.99 17.84 -9.05
C VAL A 173 -1.62 16.45 -8.88
N PHE A 174 -1.94 15.77 -9.98
CA PHE A 174 -2.42 14.39 -9.93
C PHE A 174 -1.37 13.42 -9.38
N GLY A 175 -0.09 13.60 -9.72
CA GLY A 175 1.02 12.79 -9.21
C GLY A 175 1.15 12.87 -7.68
N VAL A 176 1.24 14.09 -7.13
CA VAL A 176 1.26 14.33 -5.67
C VAL A 176 0.03 13.73 -5.01
N PHE A 177 -1.14 13.99 -5.60
CA PHE A 177 -2.40 13.51 -5.10
C PHE A 177 -2.47 11.97 -5.00
N LEU A 178 -2.06 11.29 -6.06
CA LEU A 178 -2.04 9.82 -6.12
C LEU A 178 -1.06 9.27 -5.07
N GLY A 179 0.14 9.84 -4.95
CA GLY A 179 1.14 9.46 -3.95
C GLY A 179 0.61 9.55 -2.51
N VAL A 180 -0.01 10.68 -2.14
CA VAL A 180 -0.57 10.89 -0.79
C VAL A 180 -1.68 9.90 -0.51
N MET A 181 -2.63 9.74 -1.45
CA MET A 181 -3.80 8.89 -1.26
C MET A 181 -3.41 7.43 -1.09
N ILE A 182 -2.51 6.93 -1.95
CA ILE A 182 -2.07 5.53 -1.91
C ILE A 182 -1.26 5.27 -0.65
N THR A 183 -0.27 6.11 -0.35
CA THR A 183 0.58 5.95 0.84
C THR A 183 -0.27 5.93 2.11
N GLY A 184 -1.15 6.91 2.29
CA GLY A 184 -1.99 6.99 3.49
C GLY A 184 -3.00 5.83 3.62
N THR A 185 -3.55 5.33 2.51
CA THR A 185 -4.55 4.25 2.55
C THR A 185 -3.90 2.88 2.74
N LEU A 186 -2.85 2.59 1.98
CA LEU A 186 -2.21 1.27 2.01
C LEU A 186 -1.29 1.08 3.22
N SER A 187 -0.80 2.15 3.86
CA SER A 187 -0.15 2.06 5.18
C SER A 187 -1.04 1.37 6.22
N ALA A 188 -2.36 1.54 6.15
CA ALA A 188 -3.29 0.85 7.06
C ALA A 188 -3.25 -0.67 6.85
N VAL A 189 -3.25 -1.11 5.58
CA VAL A 189 -3.19 -2.53 5.21
C VAL A 189 -1.85 -3.13 5.60
N PHE A 190 -0.76 -2.39 5.38
CA PHE A 190 0.58 -2.81 5.80
C PHE A 190 0.66 -3.05 7.32
N VAL A 191 0.14 -2.12 8.12
CA VAL A 191 0.11 -2.25 9.59
C VAL A 191 -0.78 -3.40 10.04
N ASP A 192 -1.98 -3.58 9.46
CA ASP A 192 -2.88 -4.69 9.80
C ASP A 192 -2.22 -6.06 9.58
N VAL A 193 -1.56 -6.23 8.44
CA VAL A 193 -0.87 -7.49 8.10
C VAL A 193 0.34 -7.73 9.02
N LEU A 194 1.11 -6.70 9.35
CA LEU A 194 2.20 -6.82 10.34
C LEU A 194 1.66 -7.20 11.72
N TYR A 195 0.55 -6.61 12.15
CA TYR A 195 -0.09 -6.96 13.41
C TYR A 195 -0.58 -8.41 13.41
N ALA A 196 -1.15 -8.89 12.30
CA ALA A 196 -1.54 -10.29 12.13
C ALA A 196 -0.33 -11.23 12.22
N ALA A 197 0.80 -10.87 11.60
CA ALA A 197 2.06 -11.64 11.70
C ALA A 197 2.55 -11.76 13.16
N VAL A 198 2.57 -10.64 13.88
CA VAL A 198 2.98 -10.60 15.30
C VAL A 198 1.98 -11.38 16.18
N TYR A 199 0.69 -11.26 15.91
CA TYR A 199 -0.36 -11.93 16.67
C TYR A 199 -0.26 -13.45 16.57
N VAL A 200 -0.11 -13.98 15.35
CA VAL A 200 0.03 -15.42 15.10
C VAL A 200 1.33 -15.97 15.69
N ARG A 201 2.42 -15.20 15.65
CA ARG A 201 3.66 -15.56 16.34
C ARG A 201 3.50 -15.68 17.85
N LYS A 202 2.68 -14.81 18.47
CA LYS A 202 2.44 -14.82 19.93
C LYS A 202 1.41 -15.87 20.38
N HIS A 203 0.53 -16.34 19.51
CA HIS A 203 -0.53 -17.31 19.84
C HIS A 203 -0.52 -18.51 18.89
N PRO A 204 0.50 -19.40 18.96
CA PRO A 204 0.66 -20.52 18.04
C PRO A 204 -0.43 -21.61 18.17
N GLU A 205 -1.10 -21.72 19.32
CA GLU A 205 -2.00 -22.84 19.63
C GLU A 205 -3.42 -22.73 19.06
N LYS A 206 -3.88 -21.50 18.72
CA LYS A 206 -5.23 -21.29 18.17
C LYS A 206 -5.41 -21.73 16.71
N ASN A 207 -4.33 -22.10 16.03
CA ASN A 207 -4.33 -22.43 14.60
C ASN A 207 -4.20 -23.95 14.31
N LYS A 208 -4.41 -24.81 15.33
CA LYS A 208 -4.29 -26.27 15.22
C LYS A 208 -5.61 -27.06 15.20
N ASN A 209 -6.77 -26.41 15.18
CA ASN A 209 -8.07 -27.10 15.06
C ASN A 209 -8.76 -26.78 13.74
#